data_AF-A0A1C5JKB9-F1
#
_entry.id   AF-A0A1C5JKB9-F1
#
_cell.length_a   1.000
_cell.length_b   1.000
_cell.length_c   1.000
_cell.angle_alpha   90.00
_cell.angle_beta   90.00
_cell.angle_gamma   90.00
#
_symmetry.space_group_name_H-M   'P 1'
#
loop_
_entity.id
_entity.type
_entity.pdbx_description
1 polymer ?
#
loop_
_entity_poly.entity_id
_entity_poly.type
_entity_poly.pdbx_seq_one_letter_code
_entity_poly.pdbx_strand_id
1 'polypeptide(L)'
;MPQSGPRRDPIRARPETGLTGALTGPYPARVLVPDLPLRTARLVLRAFTTDDLAVVRDYRGRPEVTRFLYHQPYDDAAARAAIDRLVRRTALRAPGDVLNLAVTLADTGEFVGDVLLTWTSAEHRQGEIGYVAHPDHTGHGYVTEAARELLRLGFDGLDLHRIVGRLDARNVASARVLERLGMRREAHLRENEFVKGEWTDEAVYALLAREWRAAA
;
A
#
# COMPACT_ATOMS: atom_id res chain seq x y z
N MET A 1 -3.59 2.21 37.30
CA MET A 1 -2.73 1.66 36.22
C MET A 1 -3.62 0.94 35.22
N PRO A 2 -3.91 1.50 34.04
CA PRO A 2 -4.79 0.83 33.09
C PRO A 2 -3.97 -0.15 32.25
N GLN A 3 -4.42 -1.40 32.23
CA GLN A 3 -3.79 -2.51 31.56
C GLN A 3 -3.92 -2.36 30.04
N SER A 4 -2.80 -2.53 29.33
CA SER A 4 -2.74 -2.54 27.88
C SER A 4 -3.34 -3.84 27.34
N GLY A 5 -4.62 -3.79 26.95
CA GLY A 5 -5.23 -4.83 26.12
C GLY A 5 -4.60 -4.88 24.72
N PRO A 6 -4.79 -6.00 23.98
CA PRO A 6 -4.14 -6.20 22.68
C PRO A 6 -4.60 -5.15 21.65
N ARG A 7 -3.63 -4.49 21.03
CA ARG A 7 -3.83 -3.38 20.08
C ARG A 7 -4.32 -3.93 18.73
N ARG A 8 -5.38 -3.35 18.18
CA ARG A 8 -5.95 -3.71 16.88
C ARG A 8 -5.09 -3.11 15.76
N ASP A 9 -4.54 -3.95 14.88
CA ASP A 9 -3.99 -3.55 13.58
C ASP A 9 -5.12 -2.91 12.74
N PRO A 10 -4.96 -1.71 12.14
CA PRO A 10 -5.99 -1.11 11.28
C PRO A 10 -6.10 -1.82 9.92
N ILE A 11 -5.20 -2.75 9.59
CA ILE A 11 -5.41 -3.78 8.57
C ILE A 11 -6.15 -4.99 9.17
N ARG A 12 -7.19 -4.75 9.96
CA ARG A 12 -8.23 -5.75 10.14
C ARG A 12 -9.32 -5.40 9.15
N ALA A 13 -9.32 -6.13 8.03
CA ALA A 13 -10.58 -6.49 7.40
C ALA A 13 -11.57 -6.81 8.53
N ARG A 14 -12.77 -6.22 8.47
CA ARG A 14 -13.85 -6.62 9.37
C ARG A 14 -13.91 -8.16 9.34
N PRO A 15 -14.10 -8.84 10.48
CA PRO A 15 -14.35 -10.27 10.42
C PRO A 15 -15.71 -10.45 9.74
N GLU A 16 -15.70 -10.63 8.42
CA GLU A 16 -16.84 -11.19 7.72
C GLU A 16 -16.96 -12.62 8.24
N THR A 17 -18.03 -12.80 8.98
CA THR A 17 -18.40 -14.05 9.60
C THR A 17 -18.66 -15.01 8.45
N GLY A 18 -17.94 -16.13 8.44
CA GLY A 18 -17.97 -17.23 7.49
C GLY A 18 -18.94 -17.12 6.31
N LEU A 19 -18.42 -16.81 5.14
CA LEU A 19 -18.96 -17.30 3.89
C LEU A 19 -17.79 -17.76 3.03
N THR A 20 -17.57 -19.07 3.02
CA THR A 20 -16.98 -19.79 1.88
C THR A 20 -17.98 -19.72 0.71
N GLY A 21 -18.41 -18.51 0.36
CA GLY A 21 -19.29 -18.22 -0.75
C GLY A 21 -18.42 -18.08 -1.99
N ALA A 22 -18.76 -18.81 -3.04
CA ALA A 22 -18.22 -18.53 -4.36
C ALA A 22 -18.30 -17.01 -4.62
N LEU A 23 -17.31 -16.48 -5.33
CA LEU A 23 -17.24 -15.08 -5.75
C LEU A 23 -18.50 -14.77 -6.60
N THR A 24 -19.59 -14.35 -5.95
CA THR A 24 -20.96 -14.30 -6.50
C THR A 24 -21.40 -12.87 -6.80
N GLY A 25 -20.43 -11.99 -7.06
CA GLY A 25 -20.72 -10.69 -7.64
C GLY A 25 -21.11 -10.81 -9.12
N PRO A 26 -21.68 -9.75 -9.73
CA PRO A 26 -22.04 -9.75 -11.16
C PRO A 26 -20.81 -9.76 -12.10
N TYR A 27 -19.59 -9.80 -11.56
CA TYR A 27 -18.34 -9.74 -12.31
C TYR A 27 -17.53 -11.02 -12.08
N PRO A 28 -16.88 -11.57 -13.13
CA PRO A 28 -16.00 -12.72 -12.96
C PRO A 28 -14.83 -12.36 -12.05
N ALA A 29 -14.57 -13.18 -11.04
CA ALA A 29 -13.42 -12.98 -10.19
C ALA A 29 -12.12 -13.18 -10.99
N ARG A 30 -11.26 -12.17 -10.95
CA ARG A 30 -9.91 -12.24 -11.52
C ARG A 30 -8.92 -12.42 -10.39
N VAL A 31 -7.96 -13.32 -10.58
CA VAL A 31 -6.77 -13.41 -9.75
C VAL A 31 -5.66 -12.65 -10.46
N LEU A 32 -4.86 -11.90 -9.70
CA LEU A 32 -3.68 -11.21 -10.22
C LEU A 32 -2.41 -11.86 -9.64
N VAL A 33 -1.61 -12.47 -10.51
CA VAL A 33 -0.22 -12.88 -10.24
C VAL A 33 0.65 -12.17 -11.26
N PRO A 34 1.32 -11.06 -10.91
CA PRO A 34 2.24 -10.42 -11.83
C PRO A 34 3.45 -11.33 -12.07
N ASP A 35 3.96 -11.31 -13.31
CA ASP A 35 5.28 -11.87 -13.61
C ASP A 35 6.33 -10.88 -13.08
N LEU A 36 7.02 -11.25 -11.99
CA LEU A 36 7.95 -10.37 -11.28
C LEU A 36 9.41 -10.70 -11.69
N PRO A 37 10.28 -9.69 -11.80
CA PRO A 37 10.04 -8.28 -11.44
C PRO A 37 9.39 -7.46 -12.57
N LEU A 38 8.59 -6.46 -12.19
CA LEU A 38 8.10 -5.44 -13.13
C LEU A 38 9.20 -4.41 -13.37
N ARG A 39 9.27 -3.88 -14.59
CA ARG A 39 10.24 -2.86 -14.98
C ARG A 39 9.53 -1.61 -15.46
N THR A 40 10.03 -0.48 -15.00
CA THR A 40 9.61 0.86 -15.43
C THR A 40 10.81 1.55 -16.09
N ALA A 41 10.71 2.86 -16.36
CA ALA A 41 11.80 3.59 -16.98
C ALA A 41 13.05 3.63 -16.09
N ARG A 42 12.87 3.75 -14.76
CA ARG A 42 13.97 3.91 -13.81
C ARG A 42 14.02 2.85 -12.72
N LEU A 43 12.97 2.05 -12.57
CA LEU A 43 12.77 1.19 -11.40
C LEU A 43 12.53 -0.27 -11.76
N VAL A 44 12.94 -1.12 -10.84
CA VAL A 44 12.59 -2.54 -10.78
C VAL A 44 11.69 -2.74 -9.55
N LEU A 45 10.48 -3.25 -9.77
CA LEU A 45 9.54 -3.61 -8.71
C LEU A 45 9.58 -5.12 -8.55
N ARG A 46 10.11 -5.59 -7.42
CA ARG A 46 10.37 -7.01 -7.16
C ARG A 46 9.68 -7.49 -5.89
N ALA A 47 9.50 -8.80 -5.79
CA ALA A 47 9.13 -9.41 -4.52
C ALA A 47 10.22 -9.10 -3.47
N PHE A 48 9.78 -8.95 -2.22
CA PHE A 48 10.70 -8.98 -1.09
C PHE A 48 11.29 -10.39 -0.94
N THR A 49 12.55 -10.47 -0.52
CA THR A 49 13.20 -11.72 -0.09
C THR A 49 13.60 -11.60 1.38
N THR A 50 13.91 -12.73 2.03
CA THR A 50 14.40 -12.72 3.42
C THR A 50 15.67 -11.88 3.62
N ASP A 51 16.45 -11.69 2.54
CA ASP A 51 17.69 -10.91 2.56
C ASP A 51 17.42 -9.40 2.68
N ASP A 52 16.20 -8.95 2.38
CA ASP A 52 15.77 -7.56 2.58
C ASP A 52 15.52 -7.21 4.06
N LEU A 53 15.80 -8.12 5.01
CA LEU A 53 15.64 -7.84 6.44
C LEU A 53 16.43 -6.59 6.88
N ALA A 54 17.67 -6.43 6.41
CA ALA A 54 18.49 -5.27 6.73
C ALA A 54 17.86 -3.98 6.19
N VAL A 55 17.33 -4.02 4.97
CA VAL A 55 16.60 -2.90 4.36
C VAL A 55 15.37 -2.55 5.18
N VAL A 56 14.52 -3.54 5.50
CA VAL A 56 13.29 -3.32 6.31
C VAL A 56 13.60 -2.74 7.67
N ARG A 57 14.68 -3.20 8.32
CA ARG A 57 15.16 -2.64 9.60
C ARG A 57 15.54 -1.17 9.46
N ASP A 58 16.28 -0.83 8.41
CA ASP A 58 16.73 0.55 8.20
C ASP A 58 15.54 1.50 7.98
N TYR A 59 14.81 1.36 6.87
CA TYR A 59 13.82 2.40 6.53
C TYR A 59 12.61 2.41 7.47
N ARG A 60 12.15 1.25 7.98
CA ARG A 60 11.04 1.22 8.96
C ARG A 60 11.48 1.45 10.40
N GLY A 61 12.79 1.40 10.69
CA GLY A 61 13.35 1.81 11.97
C GLY A 61 13.52 3.33 12.12
N ARG A 62 13.39 4.10 11.03
CA ARG A 62 13.51 5.56 11.03
C ARG A 62 12.22 6.26 11.50
N PRO A 63 12.26 7.12 12.54
CA PRO A 63 11.09 7.86 13.01
C PRO A 63 10.44 8.77 11.97
N GLU A 64 11.24 9.39 11.10
CA GLU A 64 10.77 10.26 10.04
C GLU A 64 9.95 9.51 8.96
N VAL A 65 10.26 8.23 8.72
CA VAL A 65 9.52 7.37 7.79
C VAL A 65 8.20 6.91 8.39
N THR A 66 8.24 6.50 9.66
CA THR A 66 7.07 5.97 10.37
C THR A 66 6.18 7.05 10.97
N ARG A 67 6.56 8.33 10.89
CA ARG A 67 5.85 9.48 11.48
C ARG A 67 4.35 9.48 11.18
N PHE A 68 3.96 9.15 9.95
CA PHE A 68 2.55 9.11 9.53
C PHE A 68 2.03 7.69 9.29
N LEU A 69 2.79 6.67 9.69
CA LEU A 69 2.36 5.28 9.65
C LEU A 69 1.75 4.86 10.99
N TYR A 70 0.88 3.85 10.93
CA TYR A 70 0.16 3.33 12.10
C TYR A 70 1.05 2.68 13.16
N HIS A 71 2.28 2.31 12.81
CA HIS A 71 3.21 1.63 13.69
C HIS A 71 4.33 2.56 14.17
N GLN A 72 4.89 2.22 15.32
CA GLN A 72 6.14 2.83 15.79
C GLN A 72 7.31 2.41 14.88
N PRO A 73 8.45 3.12 14.96
CA PRO A 73 9.70 2.63 14.39
C PRO A 73 9.92 1.16 14.74
N TYR A 74 10.27 0.36 13.74
CA TYR A 74 10.50 -1.06 13.95
C TYR A 74 11.75 -1.28 14.78
N ASP A 75 11.59 -2.10 15.81
CA ASP A 75 12.71 -2.79 16.42
C ASP A 75 13.08 -4.06 15.62
N ASP A 76 14.09 -4.75 16.11
CA ASP A 76 14.64 -5.95 15.51
C ASP A 76 13.63 -7.10 15.37
N ALA A 77 12.67 -7.20 16.29
CA ALA A 77 11.64 -8.22 16.29
C ALA A 77 10.50 -7.85 15.32
N ALA A 78 10.07 -6.59 15.34
CA ALA A 78 9.08 -6.05 14.43
C ALA A 78 9.54 -6.15 12.97
N ALA A 79 10.81 -5.85 12.68
CA ALA A 79 11.36 -5.99 11.34
C ALA A 79 11.41 -7.43 10.84
N ARG A 80 11.74 -8.40 11.72
CA ARG A 80 11.67 -9.84 11.40
C ARG A 80 10.24 -10.29 11.10
N ALA A 81 9.28 -9.92 11.96
CA ALA A 81 7.88 -10.23 11.72
C ALA A 81 7.34 -9.57 10.43
N ALA A 82 7.83 -8.36 10.11
CA ALA A 82 7.45 -7.67 8.90
C ALA A 82 8.01 -8.35 7.64
N ILE A 83 9.29 -8.74 7.60
CA ILE A 83 9.84 -9.40 6.41
C ILE A 83 9.15 -10.74 6.14
N ASP A 84 8.84 -11.52 7.19
CA ASP A 84 8.08 -12.77 7.07
C ASP A 84 6.72 -12.56 6.39
N ARG A 85 6.04 -11.44 6.67
CA ARG A 85 4.80 -11.08 5.99
C ARG A 85 5.04 -10.60 4.57
N LEU A 86 6.04 -9.75 4.34
CA LEU A 86 6.29 -9.09 3.06
C LEU A 86 6.64 -10.10 1.96
N VAL A 87 7.45 -11.12 2.25
CA VAL A 87 7.84 -12.15 1.26
C VAL A 87 6.65 -12.97 0.73
N ARG A 88 5.49 -12.95 1.43
CA ARG A 88 4.27 -13.66 1.03
C ARG A 88 3.30 -12.79 0.20
N ARG A 89 3.53 -11.49 0.09
CA ARG A 89 2.62 -10.50 -0.54
C ARG A 89 2.89 -10.34 -2.03
N THR A 90 2.79 -11.43 -2.79
CA THR A 90 3.20 -11.49 -4.21
C THR A 90 2.03 -11.61 -5.20
N ALA A 91 0.78 -11.72 -4.73
CA ALA A 91 -0.40 -11.87 -5.58
C ALA A 91 -1.68 -11.36 -4.91
N LEU A 92 -2.72 -11.12 -5.71
CA LEU A 92 -4.08 -10.83 -5.26
C LEU A 92 -5.03 -11.94 -5.74
N ARG A 93 -5.44 -12.82 -4.83
CA ARG A 93 -6.30 -13.99 -5.09
C ARG A 93 -7.71 -13.79 -4.60
N ALA A 94 -7.88 -13.06 -3.51
CA ALA A 94 -9.15 -12.76 -2.89
C ALA A 94 -9.12 -11.38 -2.21
N PRO A 95 -10.29 -10.80 -1.88
CA PRO A 95 -10.37 -9.64 -1.01
C PRO A 95 -9.62 -9.86 0.31
N GLY A 96 -8.88 -8.84 0.75
CA GLY A 96 -7.97 -8.89 1.90
C GLY A 96 -6.51 -9.14 1.51
N ASP A 97 -6.25 -9.70 0.32
CA ASP A 97 -4.88 -9.90 -0.15
C ASP A 97 -4.18 -8.57 -0.43
N VAL A 98 -2.86 -8.58 -0.27
CA VAL A 98 -1.99 -7.44 -0.51
C VAL A 98 -0.85 -7.88 -1.42
N LEU A 99 -0.67 -7.18 -2.52
CA LEU A 99 0.54 -7.20 -3.34
C LEU A 99 1.46 -6.09 -2.83
N ASN A 100 2.65 -6.41 -2.34
CA ASN A 100 3.59 -5.43 -1.80
C ASN A 100 4.97 -5.69 -2.38
N LEU A 101 5.45 -4.73 -3.16
CA LEU A 101 6.69 -4.87 -3.93
C LEU A 101 7.76 -3.92 -3.39
N ALA A 102 8.97 -4.45 -3.25
CA ALA A 102 10.17 -3.65 -3.05
C ALA A 102 10.50 -2.92 -4.34
N VAL A 103 10.85 -1.64 -4.23
CA VAL A 103 11.22 -0.80 -5.36
C VAL A 103 12.71 -0.52 -5.28
N THR A 104 13.44 -0.86 -6.34
CA THR A 104 14.87 -0.56 -6.46
C THR A 104 15.16 0.24 -7.73
N LEU A 105 16.21 1.05 -7.70
CA LEU A 105 16.72 1.69 -8.92
C LEU A 105 17.25 0.62 -9.88
N ALA A 106 16.99 0.82 -11.18
CA ALA A 106 17.35 -0.15 -12.21
C ALA A 106 18.86 -0.20 -12.51
N ASP A 107 19.56 0.91 -12.30
CA ASP A 107 21.00 1.07 -12.56
C ASP A 107 21.87 0.66 -11.37
N THR A 108 21.50 1.06 -10.15
CA THR A 108 22.30 0.80 -8.93
C THR A 108 21.80 -0.38 -8.09
N GLY A 109 20.51 -0.75 -8.23
CA GLY A 109 19.87 -1.73 -7.35
C GLY A 109 19.53 -1.21 -5.95
N GLU A 110 19.77 0.08 -5.68
CA GLU A 110 19.46 0.70 -4.38
C GLU A 110 17.97 0.68 -4.09
N PHE A 111 17.61 0.40 -2.83
CA PHE A 111 16.22 0.37 -2.38
C PHE A 111 15.68 1.79 -2.18
N VAL A 112 14.60 2.13 -2.89
CA VAL A 112 14.00 3.46 -2.84
C VAL A 112 12.68 3.52 -2.09
N GLY A 113 12.13 2.37 -1.71
CA GLY A 113 10.86 2.28 -0.99
C GLY A 113 10.06 1.03 -1.34
N ASP A 114 8.82 1.00 -0.87
CA ASP A 114 7.87 -0.05 -1.18
C ASP A 114 6.52 0.54 -1.62
N VAL A 115 5.83 -0.21 -2.47
CA VAL A 115 4.49 0.12 -2.96
C VAL A 115 3.59 -1.09 -2.73
N LEU A 116 2.32 -0.84 -2.44
CA LEU A 116 1.35 -1.91 -2.23
C LEU A 116 0.00 -1.60 -2.85
N LEU A 117 -0.70 -2.67 -3.23
CA LEU A 117 -2.11 -2.67 -3.62
C LEU A 117 -2.83 -3.73 -2.78
N THR A 118 -3.87 -3.32 -2.07
CA THR A 118 -4.78 -4.22 -1.34
C THR A 118 -6.06 -4.41 -2.13
N TRP A 119 -6.50 -5.65 -2.32
CA TRP A 119 -7.83 -5.91 -2.89
C TRP A 119 -8.88 -5.79 -1.78
N THR A 120 -9.68 -4.73 -1.78
CA THR A 120 -10.60 -4.43 -0.66
C THR A 120 -12.01 -4.97 -0.87
N SER A 121 -12.48 -5.10 -2.11
CA SER A 121 -13.79 -5.67 -2.41
C SER A 121 -13.85 -6.29 -3.80
N ALA A 122 -14.27 -7.55 -3.89
CA ALA A 122 -14.56 -8.21 -5.17
C ALA A 122 -15.88 -7.69 -5.75
N GLU A 123 -16.93 -7.63 -4.94
CA GLU A 123 -18.28 -7.19 -5.34
C GLU A 123 -18.27 -5.76 -5.90
N HIS A 124 -17.60 -4.84 -5.20
CA HIS A 124 -17.55 -3.43 -5.57
C HIS A 124 -16.35 -3.10 -6.47
N ARG A 125 -15.53 -4.12 -6.79
CA ARG A 125 -14.29 -4.00 -7.56
C ARG A 125 -13.40 -2.87 -7.04
N GLN A 126 -13.09 -2.90 -5.74
CA GLN A 126 -12.29 -1.86 -5.09
C GLN A 126 -10.93 -2.36 -4.62
N GLY A 127 -9.96 -1.46 -4.66
CA GLY A 127 -8.66 -1.66 -4.03
C GLY A 127 -8.18 -0.41 -3.30
N GLU A 128 -7.09 -0.57 -2.57
CA GLU A 128 -6.41 0.51 -1.86
C GLU A 128 -4.93 0.51 -2.20
N ILE A 129 -4.39 1.67 -2.57
CA ILE A 129 -2.97 1.85 -2.86
C ILE A 129 -2.26 2.49 -1.66
N GLY A 130 -1.07 2.01 -1.36
CA GLY A 130 -0.19 2.56 -0.34
C GLY A 130 1.26 2.51 -0.80
N TYR A 131 2.11 3.29 -0.13
CA TYR A 131 3.54 3.31 -0.41
C TYR A 131 4.33 3.93 0.75
N VAL A 132 5.60 3.57 0.83
CA VAL A 132 6.58 4.15 1.74
C VAL A 132 7.83 4.49 0.94
N ALA A 133 8.26 5.74 1.01
CA ALA A 133 9.50 6.18 0.38
C ALA A 133 10.67 6.00 1.35
N HIS A 134 11.81 5.54 0.83
CA HIS A 134 13.07 5.70 1.54
C HIS A 134 13.45 7.20 1.57
N PRO A 135 13.79 7.77 2.74
CA PRO A 135 14.01 9.21 2.89
C PRO A 135 15.12 9.73 1.96
N ASP A 136 16.18 8.93 1.80
CA ASP A 136 17.35 9.24 0.96
C ASP A 136 17.01 9.30 -0.55
N HIS A 137 15.83 8.83 -0.96
CA HIS A 137 15.37 8.81 -2.35
C HIS A 137 14.08 9.62 -2.59
N THR A 138 13.66 10.45 -1.63
CA THR A 138 12.49 11.34 -1.79
C THR A 138 12.75 12.46 -2.81
N GLY A 139 11.69 13.06 -3.36
CA GLY A 139 11.80 14.19 -4.30
C GLY A 139 12.05 13.82 -5.77
N HIS A 140 12.45 12.58 -6.09
CA HIS A 140 12.77 12.14 -7.46
C HIS A 140 11.57 11.56 -8.25
N GLY A 141 10.41 11.44 -7.60
CA GLY A 141 9.19 10.88 -8.19
C GLY A 141 9.19 9.34 -8.33
N TYR A 142 10.16 8.63 -7.75
CA TYR A 142 10.26 7.17 -7.86
C TYR A 142 9.03 6.44 -7.32
N VAL A 143 8.55 6.81 -6.14
CA VAL A 143 7.34 6.21 -5.58
C VAL A 143 6.10 6.51 -6.42
N THR A 144 6.02 7.69 -7.04
CA THR A 144 4.93 8.01 -7.98
C THR A 144 4.99 7.12 -9.23
N GLU A 145 6.18 6.90 -9.80
CA GLU A 145 6.37 5.99 -10.93
C GLU A 145 6.00 4.54 -10.58
N ALA A 146 6.48 4.04 -9.44
CA ALA A 146 6.16 2.69 -8.97
C ALA A 146 4.67 2.52 -8.64
N ALA A 147 4.05 3.49 -7.94
CA ALA A 147 2.63 3.43 -7.61
C ALA A 147 1.75 3.45 -8.86
N ARG A 148 2.15 4.17 -9.92
CA ARG A 148 1.44 4.15 -11.21
C ARG A 148 1.41 2.75 -11.83
N GLU A 149 2.49 1.98 -11.69
CA GLU A 149 2.53 0.59 -12.17
C GLU A 149 1.57 -0.32 -11.38
N LEU A 150 1.41 -0.10 -10.08
CA LEU A 150 0.40 -0.81 -9.28
C LEU A 150 -1.03 -0.43 -9.66
N LEU A 151 -1.28 0.85 -9.99
CA LEU A 151 -2.59 1.27 -10.52
C LEU A 151 -2.90 0.57 -11.85
N ARG A 152 -1.92 0.47 -12.77
CA ARG A 152 -2.06 -0.30 -14.02
C ARG A 152 -2.44 -1.75 -13.74
N LEU A 153 -1.77 -2.41 -12.82
CA LEU A 153 -2.12 -3.78 -12.42
C LEU A 153 -3.52 -3.89 -11.81
N GLY A 154 -3.93 -2.92 -10.97
CA GLY A 154 -5.25 -2.90 -10.36
C GLY A 154 -6.38 -2.67 -11.38
N PHE A 155 -6.26 -1.66 -12.25
CA PHE A 155 -7.29 -1.32 -13.22
C PHE A 155 -7.30 -2.25 -14.44
N ASP A 156 -6.14 -2.62 -14.98
CA ASP A 156 -6.07 -3.37 -16.23
C ASP A 156 -5.92 -4.88 -15.98
N GLY A 157 -5.22 -5.27 -14.90
CA GLY A 157 -5.03 -6.67 -14.54
C GLY A 157 -6.18 -7.26 -13.73
N LEU A 158 -6.56 -6.60 -12.64
CA LEU A 158 -7.61 -7.06 -11.72
C LEU A 158 -9.01 -6.51 -12.10
N ASP A 159 -9.08 -5.62 -13.09
CA ASP A 159 -10.30 -4.94 -13.51
C ASP A 159 -10.99 -4.22 -12.32
N LEU A 160 -10.24 -3.54 -11.46
CA LEU A 160 -10.86 -2.73 -10.40
C LEU A 160 -11.64 -1.56 -11.01
N HIS A 161 -12.78 -1.23 -10.40
CA HIS A 161 -13.55 -0.03 -10.75
C HIS A 161 -12.97 1.22 -10.09
N ARG A 162 -12.45 1.08 -8.87
CA ARG A 162 -12.04 2.19 -8.01
C ARG A 162 -10.85 1.79 -7.15
N ILE A 163 -9.86 2.67 -7.06
CA ILE A 163 -8.74 2.53 -6.13
C ILE A 163 -8.70 3.77 -5.24
N VAL A 164 -8.57 3.57 -3.93
CA VAL A 164 -8.45 4.64 -2.94
C VAL A 164 -7.03 4.73 -2.40
N GLY A 165 -6.62 5.92 -1.96
CA GLY A 165 -5.42 6.13 -1.17
C GLY A 165 -5.78 6.90 0.09
N ARG A 166 -5.34 6.39 1.25
CA ARG A 166 -5.62 6.96 2.57
C ARG A 166 -4.32 7.39 3.23
N LEU A 167 -4.34 8.53 3.88
CA LEU A 167 -3.18 9.06 4.60
C LEU A 167 -3.62 9.91 5.79
N ASP A 168 -2.75 9.99 6.80
CA ASP A 168 -2.82 11.07 7.79
C ASP A 168 -2.83 12.41 7.07
N ALA A 169 -3.85 13.25 7.32
CA ALA A 169 -4.06 14.50 6.58
C ALA A 169 -2.88 15.49 6.67
N ARG A 170 -1.98 15.32 7.64
CA ARG A 170 -0.75 16.12 7.81
C ARG A 170 0.36 15.68 6.84
N ASN A 171 0.25 14.52 6.19
CA ASN A 171 1.24 13.97 5.27
C ASN A 171 1.12 14.58 3.85
N VAL A 172 1.53 15.83 3.72
CA VAL A 172 1.51 16.59 2.45
C VAL A 172 2.32 15.89 1.34
N ALA A 173 3.39 15.18 1.69
CA ALA A 173 4.21 14.47 0.71
C ALA A 173 3.43 13.33 0.03
N SER A 174 2.70 12.53 0.82
CA SER A 174 1.83 11.47 0.29
C SER A 174 0.64 12.05 -0.48
N ALA A 175 -0.01 13.10 0.03
CA ALA A 175 -1.08 13.78 -0.71
C ALA A 175 -0.64 14.18 -2.14
N ARG A 176 0.54 14.81 -2.27
CA ARG A 176 1.11 15.20 -3.56
C ARG A 176 1.44 14.01 -4.47
N VAL A 177 1.72 12.83 -3.93
CA VAL A 177 1.91 11.63 -4.76
C VAL A 177 0.56 11.16 -5.31
N LEU A 178 -0.49 11.10 -4.48
CA LEU A 178 -1.84 10.72 -4.94
C LEU A 178 -2.39 11.71 -5.98
N GLU A 179 -2.19 13.01 -5.77
CA GLU A 179 -2.57 14.04 -6.74
C GLU A 179 -1.85 13.88 -8.09
N ARG A 180 -0.53 13.59 -8.08
CA ARG A 180 0.24 13.32 -9.32
C ARG A 180 -0.13 12.01 -10.01
N LEU A 181 -0.74 11.07 -9.29
CA LEU A 181 -1.35 9.87 -9.86
C LEU A 181 -2.72 10.16 -10.47
N GLY A 182 -3.22 11.39 -10.40
CA GLY A 182 -4.53 11.79 -10.90
C GLY A 182 -5.68 11.50 -9.94
N MET A 183 -5.39 11.09 -8.69
CA MET A 183 -6.43 10.83 -7.70
C MET A 183 -7.00 12.14 -7.17
N ARG A 184 -8.32 12.23 -7.04
CA ARG A 184 -8.98 13.38 -6.41
C ARG A 184 -9.13 13.15 -4.92
N ARG A 185 -9.09 14.22 -4.12
CA ARG A 185 -9.50 14.17 -2.72
C ARG A 185 -11.02 14.08 -2.63
N GLU A 186 -11.54 13.11 -1.87
CA GLU A 186 -12.99 12.91 -1.69
C GLU A 186 -13.45 13.07 -0.24
N ALA A 187 -12.56 12.89 0.75
CA ALA A 187 -12.91 13.09 2.15
C ALA A 187 -11.78 13.67 3.00
N HIS A 188 -12.19 14.32 4.10
CA HIS A 188 -11.38 14.68 5.27
C HIS A 188 -12.17 14.20 6.49
N LEU A 189 -11.69 13.16 7.14
CA LEU A 189 -12.29 12.64 8.37
C LEU A 189 -11.52 13.24 9.55
N ARG A 190 -12.25 13.89 10.46
CA ARG A 190 -11.65 14.60 11.60
C ARG A 190 -11.56 13.68 12.80
N GLU A 191 -10.37 13.58 13.40
CA GLU A 191 -10.10 12.80 14.61
C GLU A 191 -10.70 11.38 14.55
N ASN A 192 -10.70 10.75 13.36
CA ASN A 192 -11.36 9.46 13.16
C ASN A 192 -10.49 8.28 13.59
N GLU A 193 -9.20 8.51 13.81
CA GLU A 193 -8.24 7.48 14.20
C GLU A 193 -7.42 7.92 15.42
N PHE A 194 -7.11 6.96 16.30
CA PHE A 194 -6.20 7.18 17.43
C PHE A 194 -4.89 6.42 17.17
N VAL A 195 -3.86 7.15 16.75
CA VAL A 195 -2.58 6.60 16.27
C VAL A 195 -1.46 7.06 17.19
N LYS A 196 -0.68 6.13 17.71
CA LYS A 196 0.53 6.41 18.53
C LYS A 196 0.33 7.40 19.69
N GLY A 197 -0.88 7.45 20.26
CA GLY A 197 -1.19 8.26 21.43
C GLY A 197 -1.87 9.61 21.13
N GLU A 198 -2.17 9.90 19.87
CA GLU A 198 -2.86 11.12 19.43
C GLU A 198 -4.08 10.79 18.55
N TRP A 199 -5.09 11.65 18.58
CA TRP A 199 -6.17 11.63 17.59
C TRP A 199 -5.67 12.29 16.31
N THR A 200 -5.90 11.63 15.17
CA THR A 200 -5.43 12.06 13.85
C THR A 200 -6.57 12.20 12.86
N ASP A 201 -6.38 13.10 11.91
CA ASP A 201 -7.27 13.27 10.76
C ASP A 201 -6.83 12.39 9.60
N GLU A 202 -7.79 11.84 8.86
CA GLU A 202 -7.55 11.05 7.64
C GLU A 202 -8.01 11.83 6.39
N ALA A 203 -7.15 11.89 5.37
CA ALA A 203 -7.52 12.34 4.04
C ALA A 203 -7.67 11.14 3.10
N VAL A 204 -8.80 11.09 2.37
CA VAL A 204 -9.10 10.02 1.43
C VAL A 204 -9.08 10.56 0.01
N TYR A 205 -8.29 9.93 -0.84
CA TYR A 205 -8.23 10.18 -2.28
C TYR A 205 -8.73 8.97 -3.05
N ALA A 206 -9.19 9.18 -4.27
CA ALA A 206 -9.66 8.11 -5.13
C ALA A 206 -9.45 8.39 -6.62
N LEU A 207 -9.33 7.30 -7.36
CA LEU A 207 -9.30 7.28 -8.82
C LEU A 207 -10.23 6.18 -9.34
N LEU A 208 -10.99 6.51 -10.38
CA LEU A 208 -11.90 5.58 -11.04
C LEU A 208 -11.27 5.04 -12.33
N ALA A 209 -11.67 3.82 -12.71
CA ALA A 209 -11.16 3.16 -13.91
C ALA A 209 -11.37 3.99 -15.20
N ARG A 210 -12.47 4.74 -15.30
CA ARG A 210 -12.73 5.62 -16.45
C ARG A 210 -11.75 6.80 -16.53
N GLU A 211 -11.27 7.28 -15.38
CA GLU A 211 -10.35 8.42 -15.28
C GLU A 211 -8.93 7.96 -15.56
N TRP A 212 -8.57 6.79 -15.05
CA TRP A 212 -7.34 6.09 -15.43
C TRP A 212 -7.22 5.96 -16.97
N ARG A 213 -8.24 5.41 -17.62
CA ARG A 213 -8.25 5.20 -19.08
C ARG A 213 -8.28 6.49 -19.90
N ALA A 214 -8.77 7.60 -19.35
CA ALA A 214 -8.78 8.88 -20.04
C ALA A 214 -7.41 9.59 -19.99
N ALA A 215 -6.54 9.20 -19.06
CA ALA A 215 -5.22 9.79 -18.83
C ALA A 215 -4.05 8.92 -19.34
N ALA A 216 -4.32 7.66 -19.70
CA ALA A 216 -3.37 6.73 -20.31
C ALA A 216 -3.25 6.96 -21.82
#